data_AF-A0A117M014-F1
#
_entry.id   AF-A0A117M014-F1
#
_cell.length_a   1.000
_cell.length_b   1.000
_cell.length_c   1.000
_cell.angle_alpha   90.00
_cell.angle_beta   90.00
_cell.angle_gamma   90.00
#
_symmetry.space_group_name_H-M   'P 1'
#
loop_
_entity.id
_entity.type
_entity.pdbx_description
1 polymer ?
#
loop_
_entity_poly.entity_id
_entity_poly.type
_entity_poly.pdbx_seq_one_letter_code
_entity_poly.pdbx_strand_id
1 'polypeptide(L)'
;MIQETLTDKPETDKQPERLKSLDALRGFDMFWIMGGENIFILLGSITGLPALQWWAGQMSHVEWHGFHTYDMIFPLFLFIAGVSFPFSAAKRMQGENGRMSLYRHIFKRGILLVLIGIIYNNGISFDFENMRYASVLGRIGLAWMFAALIFMNTK
;
A
#
# COMPACT_ATOMS: atom_id res chain seq x y z
N MET A 1 -47.84 -3.48 -39.99
CA MET A 1 -46.41 -3.84 -40.05
C MET A 1 -45.64 -2.72 -39.37
N ILE A 2 -45.64 -2.71 -38.03
CA ILE A 2 -45.00 -1.69 -37.22
C ILE A 2 -43.58 -2.19 -36.96
N GLN A 3 -42.59 -1.52 -37.52
CA GLN A 3 -41.18 -1.79 -37.19
C GLN A 3 -40.94 -1.37 -35.75
N GLU A 4 -40.65 -2.36 -34.91
CA GLU A 4 -40.18 -2.19 -33.54
C GLU A 4 -38.79 -1.54 -33.62
N THR A 5 -38.74 -0.23 -33.38
CA THR A 5 -37.50 0.51 -33.18
C THR A 5 -36.73 -0.15 -32.05
N LEU A 6 -35.70 -0.93 -32.40
CA LEU A 6 -34.73 -1.47 -31.46
C LEU A 6 -34.04 -0.30 -30.78
N THR A 7 -34.53 0.02 -29.58
CA THR A 7 -33.93 0.98 -28.68
C THR A 7 -32.53 0.49 -28.34
N ASP A 8 -31.54 1.08 -29.01
CA ASP A 8 -30.12 0.88 -28.72
C ASP A 8 -29.88 1.23 -27.25
N LYS A 9 -29.58 0.20 -26.46
CA LYS A 9 -29.34 0.33 -25.03
C LYS A 9 -27.99 1.03 -24.91
N PRO A 10 -27.88 2.20 -24.25
CA PRO A 10 -26.61 2.90 -24.16
C PRO A 10 -25.59 1.95 -23.55
N GLU A 11 -24.53 1.65 -24.30
CA GLU A 11 -23.39 0.89 -23.79
C GLU A 11 -22.93 1.59 -22.52
N THR A 12 -23.25 0.95 -21.39
CA THR A 12 -22.88 1.46 -20.09
C THR A 12 -21.37 1.36 -20.05
N ASP A 13 -20.70 2.51 -20.18
CA ASP A 13 -19.27 2.68 -20.00
C ASP A 13 -18.85 1.87 -18.78
N LYS A 14 -18.28 0.68 -19.02
CA LYS A 14 -17.91 -0.26 -17.97
C LYS A 14 -16.73 0.36 -17.27
N GLN A 15 -17.05 1.16 -16.25
CA GLN A 15 -16.08 1.75 -15.35
C GLN A 15 -15.12 0.64 -14.93
N PRO A 16 -13.82 0.78 -15.21
CA PRO A 16 -12.85 -0.29 -15.03
C PRO A 16 -12.90 -0.81 -13.60
N GLU A 17 -13.20 -2.09 -13.48
CA GLU A 17 -13.52 -2.76 -12.23
C GLU A 17 -12.34 -2.71 -11.27
N ARG A 18 -12.52 -2.03 -10.13
CA ARG A 18 -11.54 -2.02 -9.06
C ARG A 18 -11.51 -3.39 -8.41
N LEU A 19 -10.30 -3.92 -8.18
CA LEU A 19 -10.11 -5.19 -7.50
C LEU A 19 -10.47 -5.04 -6.01
N LYS A 20 -11.69 -5.42 -5.64
CA LYS A 20 -12.22 -5.31 -4.27
C LYS A 20 -11.37 -6.08 -3.25
N SER A 21 -10.85 -7.25 -3.62
CA SER A 21 -9.96 -8.04 -2.76
C SER A 21 -8.67 -7.30 -2.43
N LEU A 22 -8.11 -6.57 -3.40
CA LEU A 22 -6.88 -5.81 -3.24
C LEU A 22 -7.08 -4.60 -2.32
N ASP A 23 -8.21 -3.91 -2.48
CA ASP A 23 -8.56 -2.79 -1.62
C ASP A 23 -8.88 -3.26 -0.18
N ALA A 24 -9.58 -4.39 -0.01
CA ALA A 24 -9.86 -4.98 1.29
C ALA A 24 -8.58 -5.43 2.02
N LEU A 25 -7.65 -6.07 1.30
CA LEU A 25 -6.40 -6.54 1.89
C LEU A 25 -5.48 -5.38 2.30
N ARG A 26 -5.40 -4.31 1.50
CA ARG A 26 -4.69 -3.09 1.93
C ARG A 26 -5.34 -2.43 3.14
N GLY A 27 -6.69 -2.41 3.19
CA GLY A 27 -7.42 -1.86 4.32
C GLY A 27 -7.14 -2.65 5.61
N PHE A 28 -7.05 -3.97 5.50
CA PHE A 28 -6.63 -4.85 6.59
C PHE A 28 -5.21 -4.48 7.07
N ASP A 29 -4.24 -4.34 6.18
CA ASP A 29 -2.87 -3.94 6.55
C ASP A 29 -2.84 -2.56 7.25
N MET A 30 -3.57 -1.58 6.72
CA MET A 30 -3.66 -0.24 7.32
C MET A 30 -4.29 -0.27 8.71
N PHE A 31 -5.30 -1.12 8.94
CA PHE A 31 -5.92 -1.27 10.25
C PHE A 31 -4.91 -1.76 11.29
N TRP A 32 -4.11 -2.77 10.95
CA TRP A 32 -3.10 -3.29 11.89
C TRP A 32 -1.97 -2.31 12.12
N ILE A 33 -1.42 -1.67 11.08
CA ILE A 33 -0.33 -0.69 11.20
C ILE A 33 -0.74 0.53 12.07
N MET A 34 -2.02 0.90 12.06
CA MET A 34 -2.51 2.06 12.82
C MET A 34 -2.62 1.80 14.34
N GLY A 35 -2.46 0.56 14.80
CA GLY A 35 -2.58 0.20 16.21
C GLY A 35 -3.63 -0.86 16.50
N GLY A 36 -4.00 -1.67 15.51
CA GLY A 36 -4.95 -2.78 15.69
C GLY A 36 -4.48 -3.76 16.77
N GLU A 37 -3.16 -3.91 16.98
CA GLU A 37 -2.59 -4.74 18.04
C GLU A 37 -3.07 -4.34 19.44
N ASN A 38 -3.22 -3.04 19.70
CA ASN A 38 -3.52 -2.54 21.04
C ASN A 38 -4.90 -3.00 21.53
N ILE A 39 -5.85 -3.20 20.61
CA ILE A 39 -7.19 -3.71 20.94
C ILE A 39 -7.09 -5.14 21.48
N PHE A 40 -6.29 -6.00 20.84
CA PHE A 40 -6.15 -7.40 21.22
C PHE A 40 -5.29 -7.59 22.46
N ILE A 41 -4.24 -6.78 22.61
CA ILE A 41 -3.41 -6.76 23.84
C ILE A 41 -4.28 -6.33 25.03
N LEU A 42 -5.05 -5.26 24.89
CA LEU A 42 -5.96 -4.77 25.93
C LEU A 42 -7.02 -5.83 26.27
N LEU A 43 -7.65 -6.43 25.27
CA LEU A 43 -8.67 -7.46 25.46
C LEU A 43 -8.13 -8.70 26.16
N GLY A 44 -6.92 -9.15 25.80
CA GLY A 44 -6.24 -10.27 26.46
C GLY A 44 -5.88 -9.96 27.91
N SER A 45 -5.46 -8.73 28.21
CA SER A 45 -5.13 -8.30 29.57
C SER A 45 -6.35 -8.26 30.50
N ILE A 46 -7.52 -7.89 29.99
CA ILE A 46 -8.77 -7.77 30.77
C ILE A 46 -9.46 -9.12 30.96
N THR A 47 -9.48 -9.98 29.94
CA THR A 47 -10.23 -11.25 29.98
C THR A 47 -9.51 -12.37 30.72
N GLY A 48 -8.17 -12.36 30.76
CA GLY A 48 -7.36 -13.39 31.43
C GLY A 48 -7.50 -14.80 30.84
N LEU A 49 -8.07 -14.92 29.64
CA LEU A 49 -8.25 -16.19 28.95
C LEU A 49 -6.92 -16.63 28.30
N PRO A 50 -6.45 -17.88 28.54
CA PRO A 50 -5.17 -18.36 28.01
C PRO A 50 -5.07 -18.26 26.48
N ALA A 51 -6.19 -18.50 25.78
CA ALA A 51 -6.26 -18.34 24.34
C ALA A 51 -6.02 -16.87 23.94
N LEU A 52 -6.72 -15.92 24.55
CA LEU A 52 -6.56 -14.49 24.23
C LEU A 52 -5.17 -13.95 24.58
N GLN A 53 -4.54 -14.47 25.64
CA GLN A 53 -3.15 -14.14 25.96
C GLN A 53 -2.16 -14.66 24.92
N TRP A 54 -2.37 -15.86 24.38
CA TRP A 54 -1.57 -16.36 23.26
C TRP A 54 -1.73 -15.49 22.02
N TRP A 55 -2.97 -15.08 21.69
CA TRP A 55 -3.25 -14.15 20.59
C TRP A 55 -2.59 -12.79 20.81
N ALA A 56 -2.65 -12.23 22.01
CA ALA A 56 -1.97 -10.98 22.36
C ALA A 56 -0.45 -11.10 22.17
N GLY A 57 0.15 -12.25 22.51
CA GLY A 57 1.57 -12.51 22.27
C GLY A 57 1.96 -12.44 20.78
N GLN A 58 1.09 -12.90 19.88
CA GLN A 58 1.30 -12.81 18.43
C GLN A 58 1.21 -11.39 17.85
N MET A 59 0.73 -10.42 18.64
CA MET A 59 0.60 -9.01 18.26
C MET A 59 1.80 -8.16 18.73
N SER A 60 2.84 -8.81 19.24
CA SER A 60 4.11 -8.18 19.63
C SER A 60 5.22 -8.56 18.64
N HIS A 61 6.26 -7.74 18.57
CA HIS A 61 7.44 -8.04 17.76
C HIS A 61 8.43 -8.91 18.53
N VAL A 62 8.99 -9.94 17.87
CA VAL A 62 10.14 -10.67 18.42
C VAL A 62 11.41 -9.86 18.19
N GLU A 63 12.30 -9.78 19.19
CA GLU A 63 13.53 -8.98 19.06
C GLU A 63 14.54 -9.53 18.03
N TRP A 64 14.62 -10.86 17.85
CA TRP A 64 15.66 -11.44 16.98
C TRP A 64 15.35 -12.82 16.40
N HIS A 65 14.92 -13.77 17.23
CA HIS A 65 14.72 -15.17 16.83
C HIS A 65 13.30 -15.63 17.13
N GLY A 66 12.48 -15.66 16.08
CA GLY A 66 11.09 -16.06 16.14
C GLY A 66 10.33 -15.45 14.98
N PHE A 67 9.02 -15.70 14.96
CA PHE A 67 8.14 -15.15 13.96
C PHE A 67 6.76 -14.96 14.60
N HIS A 68 6.32 -13.71 14.67
CA HIS A 68 4.96 -13.40 15.06
C HIS A 68 4.14 -12.99 13.85
N THR A 69 2.83 -13.22 13.93
CA THR A 69 1.89 -12.84 12.87
C THR A 69 1.99 -11.36 12.52
N TYR A 70 2.28 -10.52 13.52
CA TYR A 70 2.42 -9.08 13.32
C TYR A 70 3.61 -8.71 12.39
N ASP A 71 4.68 -9.52 12.37
CA ASP A 71 5.82 -9.29 11.49
C ASP A 71 5.49 -9.51 10.01
N MET A 72 4.40 -10.24 9.70
CA MET A 72 3.95 -10.51 8.32
C MET A 72 3.28 -9.33 7.63
N ILE A 73 2.76 -8.37 8.40
CA ILE A 73 1.97 -7.25 7.88
C ILE A 73 2.83 -6.42 6.93
N PHE A 74 4.09 -6.14 7.28
CA PHE A 74 4.96 -5.32 6.46
C PHE A 74 5.37 -5.99 5.13
N PRO A 75 5.83 -7.26 5.09
CA PRO A 75 6.03 -8.00 3.85
C PRO A 75 4.78 -8.10 2.98
N LEU A 76 3.62 -8.36 3.58
CA LEU A 76 2.34 -8.45 2.89
C LEU A 76 1.99 -7.11 2.20
N PHE A 77 2.11 -6.01 2.94
CA PHE A 77 1.88 -4.67 2.42
C PHE A 77 2.79 -4.33 1.23
N LEU A 78 4.09 -4.64 1.33
CA LEU A 78 5.05 -4.38 0.26
C LEU A 78 4.75 -5.19 -1.00
N PHE A 79 4.38 -6.47 -0.84
CA PHE A 79 3.97 -7.34 -1.93
C PHE A 79 2.75 -6.80 -2.67
N ILE A 80 1.70 -6.46 -1.93
CA ILE A 80 0.45 -5.91 -2.48
C ILE A 80 0.68 -4.58 -3.18
N ALA A 81 1.49 -3.69 -2.58
CA ALA A 81 1.84 -2.41 -3.17
C ALA A 81 2.56 -2.60 -4.52
N GLY A 82 3.46 -3.58 -4.63
CA GLY A 82 4.12 -3.95 -5.87
C GLY A 82 3.16 -4.52 -6.92
N VAL A 83 2.41 -5.57 -6.58
CA VAL A 83 1.46 -6.23 -7.49
C VAL A 83 0.37 -5.30 -7.98
N SER A 84 0.00 -4.28 -7.20
CA SER A 84 -1.02 -3.31 -7.61
C SER A 84 -0.65 -2.42 -8.79
N PHE A 85 0.65 -2.21 -9.01
CA PHE A 85 1.14 -1.28 -10.03
C PHE A 85 0.77 -1.70 -11.46
N PRO A 86 1.05 -2.94 -11.94
CA PRO A 86 0.72 -3.35 -13.31
C PRO A 86 -0.77 -3.24 -13.63
N PHE A 87 -1.65 -3.58 -12.68
CA PHE A 87 -3.10 -3.44 -12.86
C PHE A 87 -3.53 -1.97 -13.05
N SER A 88 -2.92 -1.04 -12.31
CA SER A 88 -3.19 0.40 -12.48
C SER A 88 -2.53 0.99 -13.73
N ALA A 89 -1.32 0.51 -14.07
CA ALA A 89 -0.56 0.95 -15.23
C ALA A 89 -1.26 0.56 -16.53
N ALA A 90 -1.78 -0.65 -16.65
CA ALA A 90 -2.53 -1.12 -17.83
C ALA A 90 -3.70 -0.18 -18.17
N LYS A 91 -4.44 0.27 -17.17
CA LYS A 91 -5.55 1.23 -17.33
C LYS A 91 -5.06 2.62 -17.76
N ARG A 92 -3.96 3.12 -17.18
CA ARG A 92 -3.43 4.45 -17.52
C ARG A 92 -2.74 4.51 -18.88
N MET A 93 -2.24 3.38 -19.38
CA MET A 93 -1.66 3.29 -20.71
C MET A 93 -2.68 3.46 -21.84
N GLN A 94 -3.98 3.27 -21.57
CA GLN A 94 -5.06 3.40 -22.56
C GLN A 94 -5.53 4.85 -22.78
N GLY A 95 -5.09 5.81 -21.96
CA GLY A 95 -5.44 7.22 -22.11
C GLY A 95 -4.44 8.01 -22.97
N GLU A 96 -4.85 9.20 -23.43
CA GLU A 96 -3.97 10.12 -24.17
C GLU A 96 -2.71 10.46 -23.35
N ASN A 97 -1.52 10.36 -23.98
CA ASN A 97 -0.21 10.50 -23.35
C ASN A 97 0.14 9.49 -22.23
N GLY A 98 -0.50 8.30 -22.23
CA GLY A 98 -0.45 7.30 -21.15
C GLY A 98 0.94 6.95 -20.61
N ARG A 99 1.97 6.85 -21.47
CA ARG A 99 3.36 6.58 -21.02
C ARG A 99 3.98 7.74 -20.25
N MET A 100 3.94 8.96 -20.80
CA MET A 100 4.55 10.14 -20.17
C MET A 100 3.84 10.52 -18.86
N SER A 101 2.52 10.41 -18.84
CA SER A 101 1.70 10.62 -17.64
C SER A 101 2.07 9.63 -16.53
N LEU A 102 2.31 8.36 -16.88
CA LEU A 102 2.70 7.32 -15.93
C LEU A 102 4.11 7.55 -15.36
N TYR A 103 5.09 7.93 -16.18
CA TYR A 103 6.43 8.30 -15.70
C TYR A 103 6.37 9.47 -14.71
N ARG A 104 5.67 10.56 -15.04
CA ARG A 104 5.49 11.70 -14.12
C ARG A 104 4.85 11.29 -12.80
N HIS A 105 3.87 10.38 -12.84
CA HIS A 105 3.24 9.87 -11.63
C HIS A 105 4.20 9.05 -10.77
N ILE A 106 5.00 8.17 -11.39
CA ILE A 106 6.00 7.34 -10.70
C ILE A 106 7.02 8.22 -9.98
N PHE A 107 7.63 9.18 -10.69
CA PHE A 107 8.63 10.09 -10.12
C PHE A 107 8.03 10.98 -9.03
N LYS A 108 6.87 11.60 -9.28
CA LYS A 108 6.21 12.46 -8.28
C LYS A 108 5.92 11.70 -6.99
N ARG A 109 5.43 10.47 -7.08
CA ARG A 109 5.12 9.64 -5.92
C ARG A 109 6.38 9.20 -5.17
N GLY A 110 7.41 8.75 -5.88
CA GLY A 110 8.69 8.33 -5.28
C GLY A 110 9.35 9.48 -4.53
N ILE A 111 9.49 10.64 -5.17
CA ILE A 111 10.08 11.85 -4.56
C ILE A 111 9.25 12.32 -3.37
N LEU A 112 7.91 12.37 -3.50
CA LEU A 112 7.04 12.80 -2.41
C LEU A 112 7.18 11.91 -1.16
N LEU A 113 7.26 10.58 -1.33
CA LEU A 113 7.43 9.66 -0.19
C LEU A 113 8.80 9.81 0.48
N VAL A 114 9.85 10.09 -0.30
CA VAL A 114 11.18 10.39 0.24
C VAL A 114 11.15 11.70 1.03
N LEU A 115 10.58 12.75 0.48
CA LEU A 115 10.49 14.06 1.13
C LEU A 115 9.67 13.97 2.43
N ILE A 116 8.50 13.34 2.38
CA ILE A 116 7.67 13.11 3.58
C ILE A 116 8.45 12.27 4.59
N GLY A 117 9.17 11.24 4.15
CA GLY A 117 9.97 10.38 5.03
C GLY A 117 11.11 11.12 5.74
N ILE A 118 11.77 12.05 5.05
CA ILE A 118 12.82 12.92 5.62
C ILE A 118 12.20 13.89 6.64
N ILE A 119 11.09 14.56 6.29
CA ILE A 119 10.38 15.47 7.20
C ILE A 119 9.89 14.71 8.44
N TYR A 120 9.35 13.51 8.28
CA TYR A 120 8.86 12.69 9.39
C TYR A 120 9.97 12.25 10.35
N ASN A 121 11.18 11.93 9.85
CA ASN A 121 12.28 11.48 10.71
C ASN A 121 13.04 12.63 11.41
N ASN A 122 13.06 13.83 10.82
CA ASN A 122 13.85 14.95 11.33
C ASN A 122 12.99 16.08 11.92
N GLY A 123 11.67 16.00 11.77
CA GLY A 123 10.76 17.09 12.10
C GLY A 123 11.02 18.35 11.26
N ILE A 124 10.61 19.50 11.80
CA ILE A 124 10.98 20.84 11.30
C ILE A 124 12.31 21.30 11.94
N SER A 125 13.08 20.38 12.52
CA SER A 125 14.43 20.70 13.00
C SER A 125 15.42 20.48 11.86
N PHE A 126 16.06 21.57 11.44
CA PHE A 126 17.11 21.58 10.42
C PHE A 126 18.48 21.22 11.03
N ASP A 127 18.53 20.20 11.88
CA ASP A 127 19.81 19.66 12.34
C ASP A 127 20.34 18.67 11.30
N PHE A 128 21.16 19.19 10.39
CA PHE A 128 21.76 18.43 9.30
C PHE A 128 22.82 17.42 9.77
N GLU A 129 23.32 17.54 10.99
CA GLU A 129 24.38 16.66 11.52
C GLU A 129 23.83 15.31 12.02
N ASN A 130 22.62 15.29 12.59
CA ASN A 130 21.96 14.08 13.10
C ASN A 130 20.82 13.58 12.21
N MET A 131 20.76 14.08 10.97
CA MET A 131 19.60 13.90 10.10
C MET A 131 19.44 12.43 9.69
N ARG A 132 18.34 11.79 10.11
CA ARG A 132 18.03 10.39 9.79
C ARG A 132 17.37 10.31 8.42
N TYR A 133 18.19 10.38 7.37
CA TYR A 133 17.73 10.36 5.98
C TYR A 133 17.01 9.05 5.59
N ALA A 134 17.38 7.93 6.23
CA ALA A 134 16.96 6.60 5.83
C ALA A 134 15.62 6.18 6.47
N SER A 135 14.54 6.88 6.12
CA SER A 135 13.18 6.56 6.55
C SER A 135 12.63 5.29 5.87
N VAL A 136 11.83 4.49 6.58
CA VAL A 136 11.11 3.34 6.00
C VAL A 136 10.22 3.80 4.85
N LEU A 137 9.53 4.93 5.03
CA LEU A 137 8.65 5.54 4.03
C LEU A 137 9.40 5.94 2.74
N GLY A 138 10.60 6.51 2.88
CA GLY A 138 11.46 6.84 1.74
C GLY A 138 12.00 5.60 1.04
N ARG A 139 12.42 4.58 1.79
CA ARG A 139 12.91 3.31 1.24
C ARG A 139 11.85 2.60 0.41
N ILE A 140 10.62 2.47 0.93
CA ILE A 140 9.51 1.85 0.16
C ILE A 140 9.12 2.71 -1.04
N GLY A 141 9.21 4.03 -0.94
CA GLY A 141 8.95 4.96 -2.05
C GLY A 141 9.95 4.79 -3.20
N LEU A 142 11.25 4.71 -2.88
CA LEU A 142 12.31 4.47 -3.85
C LEU A 142 12.22 3.06 -4.45
N ALA A 143 12.03 2.03 -3.62
CA ALA A 143 11.89 0.66 -4.09
C ALA A 143 10.72 0.52 -5.07
N TRP A 144 9.57 1.10 -4.73
CA TRP A 144 8.40 1.11 -5.63
C TRP A 144 8.67 1.89 -6.92
N MET A 145 9.36 3.04 -6.83
CA MET A 145 9.72 3.84 -8.01
C MET A 145 10.62 3.06 -8.97
N PHE A 146 11.69 2.44 -8.47
CA PHE A 146 12.59 1.64 -9.30
C PHE A 146 11.89 0.41 -9.88
N ALA A 147 11.10 -0.31 -9.08
CA ALA A 147 10.31 -1.44 -9.57
C ALA A 147 9.35 -1.03 -10.70
N ALA A 148 8.68 0.11 -10.56
CA ALA A 148 7.79 0.65 -11.58
C ALA A 148 8.54 1.07 -12.86
N LEU A 149 9.72 1.69 -12.73
CA LEU A 149 10.57 2.04 -13.87
C LEU A 149 11.07 0.79 -14.62
N ILE A 150 11.50 -0.24 -13.89
CA ILE A 150 11.90 -1.53 -14.48
C ILE A 150 10.73 -2.14 -15.25
N PHE A 151 9.54 -2.19 -14.66
CA PHE A 151 8.35 -2.72 -15.32
C PHE A 151 7.99 -1.95 -16.61
N MET A 152 8.16 -0.62 -16.61
CA MET A 152 7.87 0.21 -17.78
C MET A 152 8.87 0.04 -18.93
N ASN A 153 10.11 -0.33 -18.62
CA ASN A 153 11.19 -0.52 -19.60
C ASN A 153 11.41 -1.98 -20.01
N THR A 154 10.90 -2.95 -19.25
CA THR A 154 11.03 -4.39 -19.54
C THR A 154 9.80 -4.94 -20.27
N LYS A 155 9.10 -4.07 -21.02
CA LYS A 155 8.03 -4.47 -21.95
C LYS A 155 8.59 -4.64 -23.36
#